data_AF-A0A397RX39-F1
#
_entry.id   AF-A0A397RX39-F1
#
_cell.length_a   1.000
_cell.length_b   1.000
_cell.length_c   1.000
_cell.angle_alpha   90.00
_cell.angle_beta   90.00
_cell.angle_gamma   90.00
#
_symmetry.space_group_name_H-M   'P 1'
#
loop_
_entity.id
_entity.type
_entity.pdbx_description
1 polymer ?
#
loop_
_entity_poly.entity_id
_entity_poly.type
_entity_poly.pdbx_seq_one_letter_code
_entity_poly.pdbx_strand_id
1 'polypeptide(L)'
;MNIQAPPPNPPPNPPTVSPTFEEQILTLYQYLMNNRNLVFPPGIPARRIYDQFNNRLRTRVTTMRGLLCFIVSMHAQTVQINDEFVTRRVADKLLLTANRQEKTQYNILASQVNSIIRRN
;
A
#
# COMPACT_ATOMS: atom_id res chain seq x y z
N MET A 1 -55.76 -36.47 3.34
CA MET A 1 -54.87 -35.57 2.57
C MET A 1 -53.97 -34.87 3.57
N ASN A 2 -52.67 -35.12 3.55
CA ASN A 2 -51.72 -34.55 4.51
C ASN A 2 -51.09 -33.31 3.85
N ILE A 3 -51.38 -32.11 4.35
CA ILE A 3 -50.89 -30.85 3.78
C ILE A 3 -49.57 -30.53 4.49
N GLN A 4 -48.45 -30.89 3.85
CA GLN A 4 -47.14 -30.53 4.36
C GLN A 4 -46.85 -29.07 4.01
N ALA A 5 -46.72 -28.23 5.03
CA ALA A 5 -46.36 -26.83 4.87
C ALA A 5 -44.94 -26.71 4.27
N PRO A 6 -44.69 -25.73 3.38
CA PRO A 6 -43.37 -25.50 2.82
C PRO A 6 -42.37 -25.11 3.93
N PRO A 7 -41.10 -25.50 3.80
CA PRO A 7 -40.08 -25.16 4.79
C PRO A 7 -39.90 -23.63 4.89
N PRO A 8 -39.58 -23.11 6.08
CA PRO A 8 -39.34 -21.68 6.27
C PRO A 8 -38.13 -21.23 5.44
N ASN A 9 -38.24 -20.03 4.85
CA ASN A 9 -37.15 -19.43 4.09
C ASN A 9 -35.89 -19.29 4.96
N PRO A 10 -34.69 -19.56 4.41
CA PRO A 10 -33.45 -19.31 5.13
C PRO A 10 -33.34 -17.81 5.48
N PRO A 11 -32.71 -17.48 6.63
CA PRO A 11 -32.53 -16.09 7.01
C PRO A 11 -31.73 -15.33 5.94
N PRO A 12 -31.98 -14.02 5.76
CA PRO A 12 -31.18 -13.21 4.85
C PRO A 12 -29.71 -13.28 5.26
N ASN A 13 -28.82 -13.52 4.29
CA ASN A 13 -27.39 -13.49 4.54
C ASN A 13 -26.99 -12.19 5.25
N PRO A 14 -26.13 -12.23 6.27
CA PRO A 14 -25.68 -11.02 6.93
C PRO A 14 -25.02 -10.08 5.91
N PRO A 15 -25.20 -8.75 6.04
CA PRO A 15 -24.52 -7.80 5.17
C PRO A 15 -23.01 -8.01 5.31
N THR A 16 -22.34 -8.29 4.20
CA THR A 16 -20.88 -8.17 4.11
C THR A 16 -20.53 -6.71 4.37
N VAL A 17 -20.16 -6.39 5.60
CA VAL A 17 -19.73 -5.05 5.98
C VAL A 17 -18.35 -4.82 5.38
N SER A 18 -18.28 -4.00 4.34
CA SER A 18 -16.99 -3.53 3.81
C SER A 18 -16.28 -2.73 4.91
N PRO A 19 -14.98 -2.98 5.17
CA PRO A 19 -14.25 -2.26 6.20
C PRO A 19 -14.24 -0.76 5.88
N THR A 20 -14.43 0.06 6.91
CA THR A 20 -14.42 1.52 6.81
C THR A 20 -13.03 2.03 6.43
N PHE A 21 -12.96 3.26 5.91
CA PHE A 21 -11.69 3.90 5.52
C PHE A 21 -10.65 3.91 6.67
N GLU A 22 -11.08 4.23 7.88
CA GLU A 22 -10.19 4.26 9.06
C GLU A 22 -9.73 2.86 9.47
N GLU A 23 -10.60 1.85 9.38
CA GLU A 23 -10.22 0.45 9.63
C GLU A 23 -9.18 -0.02 8.61
N GLN A 24 -9.37 0.29 7.32
CA GLN A 24 -8.38 -0.05 6.28
C GLN A 24 -7.03 0.62 6.55
N ILE A 25 -7.01 1.89 6.97
CA ILE A 25 -5.77 2.58 7.38
C ILE A 25 -5.12 1.86 8.54
N LEU A 26 -5.88 1.55 9.59
CA LEU A 26 -5.35 0.90 10.80
C LEU A 26 -4.80 -0.49 10.48
N THR A 27 -5.54 -1.30 9.74
CA THR A 27 -5.11 -2.65 9.33
C THR A 27 -3.83 -2.59 8.51
N LEU A 28 -3.76 -1.75 7.48
CA LEU A 28 -2.57 -1.62 6.65
C LEU A 28 -1.39 -1.07 7.44
N TYR A 29 -1.60 -0.04 8.27
CA TYR A 29 -0.55 0.55 9.09
C TYR A 29 0.02 -0.45 10.10
N GLN A 30 -0.84 -1.19 10.82
CA GLN A 30 -0.40 -2.22 11.76
C GLN A 30 0.34 -3.36 11.06
N TYR A 31 -0.17 -3.82 9.92
CA TYR A 31 0.50 -4.84 9.12
C TYR A 31 1.91 -4.40 8.72
N LEU A 32 2.08 -3.16 8.25
CA LEU A 32 3.38 -2.63 7.85
C LEU A 32 4.28 -2.31 9.04
N MET A 33 3.74 -1.98 10.21
CA MET A 33 4.53 -1.83 11.43
C MET A 33 5.04 -3.15 11.97
N ASN A 34 4.21 -4.20 11.94
CA ASN A 34 4.62 -5.55 12.31
C ASN A 34 5.65 -6.13 11.32
N ASN A 35 5.60 -5.67 10.07
CA ASN A 35 6.51 -6.08 9.00
C ASN A 35 7.36 -4.89 8.52
N ARG A 36 7.90 -4.10 9.45
CA ARG A 36 8.62 -2.85 9.14
C ARG A 36 9.74 -3.03 8.12
N ASN A 37 10.41 -4.18 8.14
CA ASN A 37 11.47 -4.55 7.19
C ASN A 37 11.02 -4.62 5.72
N LEU A 38 9.71 -4.73 5.45
CA LEU A 38 9.17 -4.66 4.09
C LEU A 38 9.25 -3.24 3.52
N VAL A 39 9.17 -2.24 4.40
CA VAL A 39 9.09 -0.83 4.03
C VAL A 39 10.39 -0.10 4.34
N PHE A 40 11.13 -0.53 5.37
CA PHE A 40 12.34 0.11 5.88
C PHE A 40 13.39 -0.94 6.31
N PRO A 41 14.57 -1.02 5.65
CA PRO A 41 14.88 -0.42 4.36
C PRO A 41 14.08 -1.07 3.23
N PRO A 42 13.80 -0.34 2.15
CA PRO A 42 13.13 -0.90 0.98
C PRO A 42 14.04 -1.94 0.32
N GLY A 43 13.63 -3.21 0.32
CA GLY A 43 14.35 -4.33 -0.28
C GLY A 43 14.35 -4.36 -1.82
N ILE A 44 13.89 -3.29 -2.47
CA ILE A 44 13.68 -3.21 -3.91
C ILE A 44 14.78 -2.34 -4.54
N PRO A 45 15.55 -2.85 -5.52
CA PRO A 45 16.60 -2.07 -6.16
C PRO A 45 16.01 -0.95 -7.04
N ALA A 46 16.72 0.18 -7.14
CA ALA A 46 16.30 1.37 -7.89
C ALA A 46 15.87 1.08 -9.34
N ARG A 47 16.53 0.12 -10.01
CA ARG A 47 16.19 -0.30 -11.38
C ARG A 47 14.82 -0.98 -11.46
N ARG A 48 14.50 -1.87 -10.51
CA ARG A 48 13.18 -2.53 -10.45
C ARG A 48 12.07 -1.53 -10.18
N ILE A 49 12.34 -0.57 -9.30
CA ILE A 49 11.44 0.56 -9.05
C ILE A 49 11.22 1.32 -10.34
N TYR A 50 12.29 1.73 -11.03
CA TYR A 50 12.18 2.40 -12.33
C TYR A 50 11.36 1.58 -13.33
N ASP A 51 11.64 0.29 -13.53
CA ASP A 51 10.92 -0.55 -14.50
C ASP A 51 9.41 -0.65 -14.20
N GLN A 52 9.03 -0.76 -12.91
CA GLN A 52 7.63 -0.81 -12.49
C GLN A 52 6.95 0.58 -12.55
N PHE A 53 7.71 1.66 -12.33
CA PHE A 53 7.23 3.03 -12.43
C PHE A 53 7.20 3.58 -13.86
N ASN A 54 7.98 3.03 -14.81
CA ASN A 54 8.16 3.57 -16.17
C ASN A 54 6.84 3.62 -16.96
N ASN A 55 5.90 2.72 -16.64
CA ASN A 55 4.55 2.74 -17.23
C ASN A 55 3.66 3.90 -16.68
N ARG A 56 4.02 4.55 -15.58
CA ARG A 56 3.21 5.59 -14.92
C ARG A 56 3.90 6.95 -14.76
N LEU A 57 5.24 7.04 -14.84
CA LEU A 57 6.01 8.26 -14.56
C LEU A 57 7.00 8.63 -15.66
N ARG A 58 6.57 8.75 -16.92
CA ARG A 58 7.46 9.22 -18.00
C ARG A 58 8.07 10.61 -17.78
N THR A 59 7.67 11.39 -16.76
CA THR A 59 8.10 12.80 -16.62
C THR A 59 8.23 13.34 -15.19
N ARG A 60 7.97 12.58 -14.12
CA ARG A 60 7.96 13.14 -12.76
C ARG A 60 9.15 12.68 -11.92
N VAL A 61 9.82 13.65 -11.29
CA VAL A 61 10.83 13.41 -10.26
C VAL A 61 10.22 12.58 -9.14
N THR A 62 10.86 11.45 -8.86
CA THR A 62 10.47 10.55 -7.78
C THR A 62 10.95 11.15 -6.45
N THR A 63 10.03 11.30 -5.50
CA THR A 63 10.35 11.80 -4.13
C THR A 63 10.32 10.65 -3.14
N MET A 64 10.92 10.84 -1.96
CA MET A 64 10.82 9.88 -0.84
C MET A 64 9.36 9.48 -0.56
N ARG A 65 8.46 10.46 -0.48
CA ARG A 65 7.03 10.22 -0.27
C ARG A 65 6.42 9.42 -1.41
N GLY A 66 6.77 9.73 -2.66
CA GLY A 66 6.31 8.98 -3.83
C GLY A 66 6.77 7.52 -3.82
N LEU A 67 8.02 7.27 -3.46
CA LEU A 67 8.55 5.91 -3.28
C LEU A 67 7.84 5.17 -2.16
N LEU A 68 7.65 5.83 -1.02
CA LEU A 68 7.00 5.21 0.12
C LEU A 68 5.56 4.84 -0.22
N CYS A 69 4.79 5.74 -0.85
CA CYS A 69 3.44 5.43 -1.34
C CYS A 69 3.43 4.22 -2.29
N PHE A 70 4.42 4.09 -3.17
CA PHE A 70 4.50 2.96 -4.10
C PHE A 70 4.80 1.64 -3.40
N ILE A 71 5.74 1.64 -2.45
CA ILE A 71 6.06 0.42 -1.69
C ILE A 71 4.87 0.03 -0.82
N VAL A 72 4.24 1.01 -0.17
CA VAL A 72 3.00 0.79 0.59
C VAL A 72 1.91 0.24 -0.33
N SER A 73 1.74 0.73 -1.56
CA SER A 73 0.70 0.23 -2.46
C SER A 73 0.95 -1.21 -2.94
N MET A 74 2.22 -1.59 -3.16
CA MET A 74 2.58 -2.98 -3.45
C MET A 74 2.15 -3.93 -2.32
N HIS A 75 2.32 -3.50 -1.07
CA HIS A 75 1.90 -4.30 0.09
C HIS A 75 0.41 -4.15 0.42
N ALA A 76 -0.22 -3.03 0.10
CA ALA A 76 -1.66 -2.85 0.27
C ALA A 76 -2.46 -3.87 -0.55
N GLN A 77 -1.98 -4.19 -1.76
CA GLN A 77 -2.56 -5.26 -2.59
C GLN A 77 -2.53 -6.63 -1.91
N THR A 78 -1.50 -6.92 -1.09
CA THR A 78 -1.41 -8.21 -0.36
C THR A 78 -2.46 -8.36 0.72
N VAL A 79 -2.94 -7.24 1.27
CA VAL A 79 -4.02 -7.18 2.26
C VAL A 79 -5.35 -6.76 1.63
N GLN A 80 -5.47 -6.87 0.30
CA GLN A 80 -6.67 -6.55 -0.48
C GLN A 80 -7.18 -5.10 -0.32
N ILE A 81 -6.29 -4.16 0.03
CA ILE A 81 -6.60 -2.73 0.11
C ILE A 81 -6.16 -2.07 -1.19
N ASN A 82 -7.14 -1.63 -1.99
CA ASN A 82 -6.91 -0.97 -3.28
C ASN A 82 -7.15 0.54 -3.25
N ASP A 83 -7.47 1.10 -2.09
CA ASP A 83 -7.73 2.54 -1.95
C ASP A 83 -6.41 3.34 -1.92
N GLU A 84 -6.25 4.22 -2.91
CA GLU A 84 -5.07 5.09 -3.03
C GLU A 84 -5.01 6.12 -1.88
N PHE A 85 -6.14 6.58 -1.37
CA PHE A 85 -6.19 7.50 -0.23
C PHE A 85 -5.73 6.82 1.05
N VAL A 86 -6.10 5.56 1.27
CA VAL A 86 -5.60 4.74 2.38
C VAL A 86 -4.10 4.59 2.29
N THR A 87 -3.59 4.20 1.12
CA THR A 87 -2.15 4.06 0.85
C THR A 87 -1.40 5.36 1.15
N ARG A 88 -1.89 6.50 0.65
CA ARG A 88 -1.26 7.82 0.89
C ARG A 88 -1.25 8.17 2.36
N ARG A 89 -2.34 7.91 3.09
CA ARG A 89 -2.41 8.19 4.53
C ARG A 89 -1.50 7.30 5.36
N VAL A 90 -1.41 6.03 5.01
CA VAL A 90 -0.48 5.11 5.68
C VAL A 90 0.97 5.51 5.39
N ALA A 91 1.31 5.86 4.15
CA ALA A 91 2.63 6.36 3.81
C ALA A 91 2.98 7.65 4.59
N ASP A 92 2.06 8.59 4.73
CA ASP A 92 2.27 9.79 5.54
C ASP A 92 2.52 9.45 7.02
N LYS A 93 1.73 8.54 7.62
CA LYS A 93 1.93 8.07 9.00
C LYS A 93 3.29 7.39 9.18
N LEU A 94 3.67 6.52 8.25
CA LEU A 94 4.97 5.83 8.25
C LEU A 94 6.12 6.82 8.14
N LEU A 95 5.98 7.87 7.34
CA LEU A 95 7.01 8.88 7.19
C LEU A 95 7.21 9.70 8.47
N LEU A 96 6.14 9.98 9.21
CA LEU A 96 6.19 10.64 10.50
C LEU A 96 6.93 9.78 11.54
N THR A 97 6.70 8.47 11.54
CA THR A 97 7.36 7.53 12.46
C THR A 97 8.70 6.99 11.96
N ALA A 98 9.12 7.40 10.76
CA ALA A 98 10.42 7.01 10.20
C ALA A 98 11.56 7.75 10.90
N ASN A 99 12.58 7.00 11.29
CA ASN A 99 13.81 7.52 11.87
C ASN A 99 14.68 8.21 10.81
N ARG A 100 15.73 8.91 11.25
CA ARG A 100 16.59 9.67 10.35
C ARG A 100 17.30 8.79 9.31
N GLN A 101 17.74 7.59 9.71
CA GLN A 101 18.46 6.66 8.83
C GLN A 101 17.55 6.13 7.72
N GLU A 102 16.32 5.74 8.06
CA GLU A 102 15.29 5.29 7.14
C GLU A 102 14.96 6.39 6.10
N LYS A 103 14.79 7.63 6.56
CA LYS A 103 14.60 8.80 5.68
C LYS A 103 15.79 9.00 4.75
N THR A 104 17.01 8.88 5.25
CA THR A 104 18.23 8.99 4.44
C THR A 104 18.29 7.90 3.37
N GLN A 105 17.99 6.65 3.71
CA GLN A 105 17.97 5.53 2.75
C GLN A 105 16.96 5.77 1.61
N TYR A 106 15.76 6.24 1.94
CA TYR A 106 14.77 6.59 0.93
C TYR A 106 15.19 7.78 0.05
N ASN A 107 15.87 8.78 0.61
CA ASN A 107 16.39 9.89 -0.19
C ASN A 107 17.49 9.43 -1.16
N ILE A 108 18.38 8.54 -0.72
CA ILE A 108 19.39 7.92 -1.59
C ILE A 108 18.70 7.13 -2.70
N LEU A 109 17.71 6.31 -2.36
CA LEU A 109 16.96 5.52 -3.34
C LEU A 109 16.23 6.41 -4.35
N ALA A 110 15.57 7.48 -3.89
CA ALA A 110 14.92 8.46 -4.77
C ALA A 110 15.92 9.12 -5.72
N SER A 111 17.11 9.48 -5.22
CA SER A 111 18.20 10.01 -6.04
C SER A 111 18.63 9.01 -7.11
N GLN A 112 18.85 7.74 -6.75
CA GLN A 112 19.23 6.68 -7.68
C GLN A 112 18.17 6.45 -8.77
N VAL A 113 16.89 6.38 -8.40
CA VAL A 113 15.78 6.24 -9.35
C VAL A 113 15.74 7.44 -10.31
N ASN A 114 15.85 8.66 -9.78
CA ASN A 114 15.88 9.87 -10.61
C ASN A 114 17.09 9.92 -11.54
N SER A 115 18.25 9.43 -11.12
CA SER A 115 19.42 9.31 -11.99
C SER A 115 19.18 8.32 -13.14
N ILE A 116 18.44 7.24 -12.91
CA ILE A 116 18.05 6.30 -13.97
C ILE A 116 17.05 6.97 -14.93
N ILE A 117 16.04 7.68 -14.40
CA ILE A 117 15.07 8.42 -15.22
C ILE A 117 15.76 9.47 -16.10
N ARG A 118 16.76 10.19 -15.59
CA ARG A 118 17.49 11.21 -16.38
C ARG A 118 18.39 10.65 -17.46
N ARG A 119 18.80 9.38 -17.35
CA ARG A 119 19.76 8.74 -18.26
C ARG A 119 19.07 7.98 -19.41
N ASN A 120 17.79 7.65 -19.26
CA ASN A 120 16.95 6.99 -20.27
C ASN A 120 16.00 8.01 -20.90
#